data_AF-A0A4Q4DT42-F1
#
_entry.id   AF-A0A4Q4DT42-F1
#
_cell.length_a   1.000
_cell.length_b   1.000
_cell.length_c   1.000
_cell.angle_alpha   90.00
_cell.angle_beta   90.00
_cell.angle_gamma   90.00
#
_symmetry.space_group_name_H-M   'P 1'
#
loop_
_entity.id
_entity.type
_entity.pdbx_description
1 polymer ?
#
loop_
_entity_poly.entity_id
_entity_poly.type
_entity_poly.pdbx_seq_one_letter_code
_entity_poly.pdbx_strand_id
1 'polypeptide(L)' 'MGSGMCAGMAPDHFTLDGDRARPLAAGVDPHEAVLDAADSCPAMAITVVDGGREIAPRP' A
#
# COMPACT_ATOMS: atom_id res chain seq x y z
N MET A 1 15.95 2.44 -2.06
CA MET A 1 15.31 1.41 -2.90
C MET A 1 14.06 0.91 -2.18
N GLY A 2 12.92 0.88 -2.85
CA GLY A 2 11.72 0.24 -2.33
C GLY A 2 11.87 -1.28 -2.31
N SER A 3 11.36 -1.94 -1.27
CA SER A 3 11.47 -3.41 -1.14
C SER A 3 10.60 -4.19 -2.14
N GLY A 4 9.59 -3.54 -2.74
CA GLY A 4 8.62 -4.18 -3.62
C GLY A 4 7.58 -5.05 -2.90
N MET A 5 7.59 -5.11 -1.56
CA MET A 5 6.69 -6.01 -0.81
C MET A 5 5.20 -5.72 -1.02
N CYS A 6 4.81 -4.46 -1.19
CA CYS A 6 3.42 -4.11 -1.48
C CYS A 6 2.94 -4.65 -2.83
N ALA A 7 3.77 -4.59 -3.87
CA ALA A 7 3.46 -5.20 -5.17
C ALA A 7 3.45 -6.74 -5.11
N GLY A 8 4.19 -7.34 -4.17
CA GLY A 8 4.15 -8.78 -3.92
C GLY A 8 2.90 -9.23 -3.14
N MET A 9 2.46 -8.46 -2.14
CA MET A 9 1.28 -8.76 -1.32
C MET A 9 -0.04 -8.42 -2.01
N ALA A 10 -0.09 -7.30 -2.71
CA ALA A 10 -1.28 -6.74 -3.32
C ALA A 10 -0.99 -6.32 -4.78
N PRO A 11 -0.68 -7.28 -5.67
CA PRO A 11 -0.29 -7.03 -7.07
C PRO A 11 -1.38 -6.33 -7.90
N ASP A 12 -2.65 -6.50 -7.52
CA ASP A 12 -3.78 -5.84 -8.16
C ASP A 12 -3.97 -4.37 -7.71
N HIS A 13 -3.21 -3.93 -6.71
CA HIS A 13 -3.30 -2.58 -6.14
C HIS A 13 -2.00 -1.79 -6.24
N PHE A 14 -0.84 -2.46 -6.31
CA PHE A 14 0.46 -1.81 -6.40
C PHE A 14 1.30 -2.38 -7.54
N THR A 15 2.06 -1.50 -8.16
CA THR A 15 3.10 -1.88 -9.12
C THR A 15 4.46 -1.33 -8.68
N LEU A 16 5.53 -1.96 -9.13
CA LEU A 16 6.89 -1.50 -8.95
C LEU A 16 7.40 -0.92 -10.27
N ASP A 17 7.68 0.39 -10.28
CA ASP A 17 8.32 1.07 -11.40
C ASP A 17 9.78 1.39 -11.04
N GLY A 18 10.69 0.55 -11.51
CA GLY A 18 12.10 0.62 -11.16
C GLY A 18 12.31 0.35 -9.66
N ASP A 19 12.78 1.37 -8.93
CA ASP A 19 13.08 1.29 -7.50
C ASP A 19 11.95 1.86 -6.61
N ARG A 20 10.81 2.23 -7.19
CA ARG A 20 9.67 2.87 -6.49
C ARG A 20 8.37 2.14 -6.76
N ALA A 21 7.63 1.86 -5.69
CA ALA A 21 6.27 1.34 -5.80
C ALA A 21 5.27 2.48 -6.00
N ARG A 22 4.17 2.20 -6.71
CA ARG A 22 3.03 3.12 -6.90
C ARG A 22 1.70 2.37 -6.83
N PRO A 23 0.63 3.00 -6.31
CA PRO A 23 -0.71 2.46 -6.41
C PRO A 23 -1.20 2.49 -7.85
N LEU A 24 -2.01 1.49 -8.24
CA LEU A 24 -2.61 1.40 -9.57
C LEU A 24 -3.85 2.28 -9.73
N ALA A 25 -4.54 2.57 -8.63
CA ALA A 25 -5.72 3.43 -8.58
C ALA A 25 -5.65 4.37 -7.37
N ALA A 26 -6.31 5.53 -7.48
CA ALA A 26 -6.40 6.51 -6.40
C ALA A 26 -7.36 6.09 -5.26
N GLY A 27 -8.25 5.14 -5.54
CA GLY A 27 -9.21 4.59 -4.60
C GLY A 27 -9.50 3.14 -4.93
N VAL A 28 -9.88 2.38 -3.92
CA VAL A 28 -10.18 0.95 -3.99
C VAL A 28 -11.37 0.67 -3.08
N ASP A 29 -12.14 -0.37 -3.37
CA ASP A 29 -13.07 -0.91 -2.39
C ASP A 29 -12.31 -1.43 -1.16
N PRO A 30 -12.95 -1.52 0.02
CA PRO A 30 -12.30 -2.03 1.22
C PRO A 30 -11.63 -3.38 0.97
N HIS A 31 -10.30 -3.42 1.16
CA HIS A 31 -9.50 -4.58 0.79
C HIS A 31 -8.35 -4.80 1.77
N GLU A 32 -8.38 -5.92 2.51
CA GLU A 32 -7.39 -6.22 3.56
C GLU A 32 -5.95 -6.23 3.03
N ALA A 33 -5.71 -6.78 1.84
CA ALA A 33 -4.36 -6.81 1.25
C ALA A 33 -3.72 -5.41 1.09
N VAL A 34 -4.53 -4.35 0.94
CA VAL A 34 -4.03 -2.97 0.87
C VAL A 34 -3.61 -2.46 2.26
N LEU A 35 -4.37 -2.81 3.30
CA LEU A 35 -4.04 -2.51 4.69
C LEU A 35 -2.79 -3.27 5.13
N ASP A 36 -2.73 -4.57 4.86
CA ASP A 36 -1.58 -5.41 5.19
C ASP A 36 -0.30 -4.96 4.47
N ALA A 37 -0.43 -4.52 3.21
CA ALA A 37 0.70 -3.94 2.46
C ALA A 37 1.22 -2.65 3.11
N ALA A 38 0.32 -1.83 3.67
CA ALA A 38 0.70 -0.61 4.38
C ALA A 38 1.41 -0.92 5.70
N ASP A 39 0.86 -1.82 6.50
CA ASP A 39 1.43 -2.25 7.79
C ASP A 39 2.81 -2.91 7.64
N SER A 40 2.97 -3.70 6.57
CA SER A 40 4.19 -4.46 6.32
C SER A 40 5.28 -3.63 5.63
N CYS A 41 5.01 -2.39 5.24
CA CYS A 41 5.96 -1.56 4.51
C CYS A 41 7.13 -1.14 5.41
N PRO A 42 8.39 -1.60 5.20
CA PRO A 42 9.50 -1.30 6.09
C PRO A 42 9.90 0.18 6.07
N ALA A 43 9.54 0.87 4.98
CA ALA A 43 9.80 2.29 4.79
C ALA A 43 8.63 3.17 5.26
N MET A 44 7.53 2.60 5.74
CA MET A 44 6.31 3.32 6.14
C MET A 44 5.82 4.27 5.03
N ALA A 45 5.86 3.79 3.78
CA ALA A 45 5.66 4.62 2.58
C ALA A 45 4.23 4.60 2.04
N ILE A 46 3.32 3.88 2.69
CA ILE A 46 1.94 3.69 2.24
C ILE A 46 1.02 4.16 3.37
N THR A 47 0.07 5.03 3.02
CA THR A 47 -0.97 5.53 3.92
C THR A 47 -2.31 5.21 3.30
N VAL A 48 -3.21 4.60 4.08
CA VAL A 48 -4.58 4.29 3.65
C VAL A 48 -5.54 5.14 4.46
N VAL A 49 -6.42 5.84 3.76
CA VAL A 49 -7.36 6.80 4.35
C VAL A 49 -8.79 6.40 3.97
N ASP A 50 -9.67 6.37 4.95
CA ASP A 50 -11.11 6.22 4.76
C ASP A 50 -11.84 7.39 5.43
N GLY A 51 -12.72 8.06 4.68
CA GLY A 51 -13.47 9.22 5.20
C GLY A 51 -12.62 10.36 5.76
N GLY A 52 -11.37 10.51 5.30
CA GLY A 52 -10.42 11.50 5.81
C GLY A 52 -9.65 11.08 7.07
N ARG A 53 -9.85 9.84 7.54
CA ARG A 53 -9.11 9.25 8.65
C ARG A 53 -8.12 8.22 8.14
N GLU A 54 -6.88 8.31 8.59
CA GLU A 54 -5.89 7.27 8.38
C GLU A 54 -6.28 5.99 9.13
N ILE A 55 -6.34 4.88 8.40
CA ILE A 55 -6.71 3.55 8.92
C ILE A 55 -5.57 2.53 8.80
N ALA A 56 -4.54 2.81 7.99
CA ALA A 56 -3.28 2.08 7.97
C ALA A 56 -2.13 3.03 7.59
N PRO A 57 -0.91 2.83 8.13
CA PRO A 57 -0.50 1.66 8.92
C PRO A 57 -1.07 1.63 10.35
N ARG A 58 -1.44 0.44 10.81
CA ARG A 58 -2.01 0.19 12.15
C ARG A 58 -0.87 0.12 13.19
N PRO A 59 -1.07 0.67 14.41
CA PRO A 59 -0.06 0.65 15.47
C PRO A 59 0.21 -0.74 16.04
#